data_AF-R7VMC8-F1
#
_entry.id   AF-R7VMC8-F1
#
_cell.length_a   1.000
_cell.length_b   1.000
_cell.length_c   1.000
_cell.angle_alpha   90.00
_cell.angle_beta   90.00
_cell.angle_gamma   90.00
#
_symmetry.space_group_name_H-M   'P 1'
#
loop_
_entity.id
_entity.type
_entity.pdbx_description
1 polymer ?
#
loop_
_entity_poly.entity_id
_entity_poly.type
_entity_poly.pdbx_seq_one_letter_code
_entity_poly.pdbx_strand_id
1 'polypeptide(L)'
;MNDSTMSMGQQRVMSSTVGDLPERQQFLTLCSTLVVSSPTKKTKQTPPQKLVDVDQYVSGARAAAEKEKFRCEDCKRNFKSFKALEQHSASQKHRVSVLLQKFRKNCSEFICDKNGVVVSSEFDTDDGCVRIPVEKKVEKEIVITIKNENTDGGVDILMCRCLHKMRVFKMDGFARLQLPPGAAHSISVRVMCNGLGTYVVPLCLHLQFHGENFHIVRSLKAVCSNALVRDLVISEYSASDLYEILANL
;
A
#
# COMPACT_ATOMS: atom_id res chain seq x y z
N MET A 1 50.02 -5.91 -41.98
CA MET A 1 49.53 -6.38 -43.30
C MET A 1 48.44 -7.41 -43.03
N ASN A 2 47.35 -7.39 -43.81
CA ASN A 2 45.98 -7.85 -43.54
C ASN A 2 45.11 -6.66 -43.10
N ASP A 3 44.68 -5.79 -44.03
CA ASP A 3 43.58 -5.94 -45.01
C ASP A 3 42.28 -6.44 -44.34
N SER A 4 41.38 -5.51 -44.03
CA SER A 4 40.29 -5.02 -44.90
C SER A 4 39.07 -5.92 -44.82
N THR A 5 37.94 -5.38 -44.33
CA THR A 5 36.66 -5.32 -45.06
C THR A 5 35.65 -4.53 -44.22
N MET A 6 35.31 -3.33 -44.70
CA MET A 6 34.18 -2.54 -44.21
C MET A 6 32.88 -3.10 -44.75
N SER A 7 31.85 -3.23 -43.91
CA SER A 7 30.47 -3.47 -44.34
C SER A 7 29.57 -2.34 -43.85
N MET A 8 29.22 -1.46 -44.79
CA MET A 8 28.22 -0.40 -44.65
C MET A 8 26.82 -1.01 -44.79
N GLY A 9 26.11 -1.16 -43.67
CA GLY A 9 24.71 -1.60 -43.64
C GLY A 9 23.77 -0.39 -43.60
N GLN A 10 22.97 -0.26 -44.66
CA GLN A 10 22.06 0.86 -44.95
C GLN A 10 20.97 1.08 -43.87
N GLN A 11 20.82 2.35 -43.48
CA GLN A 11 19.66 2.88 -42.77
C GLN A 11 18.43 2.88 -43.69
N ARG A 12 17.35 2.20 -43.29
CA ARG A 12 16.04 2.32 -43.91
C ARG A 12 15.17 3.22 -43.03
N VAL A 13 15.03 4.47 -43.47
CA VAL A 13 14.05 5.44 -42.98
C VAL A 13 12.67 4.97 -43.45
N MET A 14 11.77 4.63 -42.51
CA MET A 14 10.35 4.43 -42.82
C MET A 14 9.59 5.65 -42.30
N SER A 15 9.04 6.38 -43.27
CA SER A 15 8.29 7.62 -43.14
C SER A 15 6.99 7.44 -42.35
N SER A 16 6.72 8.45 -41.54
CA SER A 16 5.49 8.73 -40.81
C SER A 16 4.28 8.89 -41.73
N THR A 17 3.23 8.12 -41.50
CA THR A 17 1.87 8.43 -41.95
C THR A 17 1.07 9.02 -40.81
N VAL A 18 0.78 10.32 -40.93
CA VAL A 18 -0.13 11.09 -40.08
C VAL A 18 -1.54 10.65 -40.46
N GLY A 19 -2.24 9.99 -39.53
CA GLY A 19 -3.66 9.67 -39.65
C GLY A 19 -4.46 10.66 -38.81
N ASP A 20 -5.09 11.62 -39.49
CA ASP A 20 -6.11 12.49 -38.93
C ASP A 20 -7.27 11.68 -38.35
N LEU A 21 -7.64 11.98 -37.11
CA LEU A 21 -8.80 11.40 -36.45
C LEU A 21 -9.74 12.52 -35.99
N PRO A 22 -11.05 12.40 -36.28
CA PRO A 22 -11.99 13.50 -36.10
C PRO A 22 -12.34 13.75 -34.63
N GLU A 23 -12.29 15.04 -34.33
CA GLU A 23 -12.84 15.76 -33.21
C GLU A 23 -14.29 15.31 -32.90
N ARG A 24 -14.47 14.62 -31.77
CA ARG A 24 -15.78 14.42 -31.15
C ARG A 24 -15.81 15.12 -29.80
N GLN A 25 -16.21 16.39 -29.86
CA GLN A 25 -16.85 17.09 -28.76
C GLN A 25 -18.09 16.31 -28.30
N GLN A 26 -18.22 16.13 -26.99
CA GLN A 26 -19.42 16.40 -26.18
C GLN A 26 -19.29 15.67 -24.84
N PHE A 27 -19.42 16.42 -23.75
CA PHE A 27 -20.16 16.10 -22.51
C PHE A 27 -19.63 17.01 -21.39
N LEU A 28 -20.14 18.24 -21.33
CA LEU A 28 -20.20 19.00 -20.09
C LEU A 28 -21.62 18.87 -19.55
N THR A 29 -21.84 17.91 -18.66
CA THR A 29 -23.04 17.86 -17.84
C THR A 29 -22.68 18.47 -16.49
N LEU A 30 -23.20 19.68 -16.28
CA LEU A 30 -23.21 20.40 -15.02
C LEU A 30 -23.91 19.55 -13.95
N CYS A 31 -23.17 19.12 -12.92
CA CYS A 31 -23.79 18.64 -11.68
C CYS A 31 -23.92 19.82 -10.71
N SER A 32 -25.16 20.30 -10.67
CA SER A 32 -25.69 21.30 -9.75
C SER A 32 -25.36 21.00 -8.30
N THR A 33 -24.96 22.06 -7.60
CA THR A 33 -24.96 22.21 -6.14
C THR A 33 -26.31 21.81 -5.55
N LEU A 34 -26.33 20.72 -4.77
CA LEU A 34 -27.45 20.41 -3.88
C LEU A 34 -27.24 21.13 -2.55
N VAL A 35 -28.09 22.13 -2.33
CA VAL A 35 -28.35 22.77 -1.04
C VAL A 35 -28.96 21.72 -0.11
N VAL A 36 -28.22 21.32 0.92
CA VAL A 36 -28.74 20.47 2.01
C VAL A 36 -29.53 21.37 2.95
N SER A 37 -30.85 21.32 2.83
CA SER A 37 -31.79 21.92 3.77
C SER A 37 -31.92 21.05 5.03
N SER A 38 -31.73 21.67 6.18
CA SER A 38 -31.80 21.07 7.51
C SER A 38 -33.24 20.62 7.83
N PRO A 39 -33.48 19.36 8.26
CA PRO A 39 -34.79 18.95 8.74
C PRO A 39 -35.04 19.48 10.15
N THR A 40 -36.17 20.19 10.30
CA THR A 40 -36.71 20.65 11.59
C THR A 40 -37.10 19.47 12.46
N LYS A 41 -36.55 19.43 13.68
CA LYS A 41 -36.85 18.44 14.72
C LYS A 41 -38.31 18.60 15.18
N LYS A 42 -39.19 17.68 14.77
CA LYS A 42 -40.49 17.47 15.41
C LYS A 42 -40.29 16.64 16.68
N THR A 43 -40.52 17.27 17.83
CA THR A 43 -40.57 16.65 19.15
C THR A 43 -41.67 15.59 19.19
N LYS A 44 -41.28 14.32 19.16
CA LYS A 44 -42.20 13.17 19.23
C LYS A 44 -42.47 12.90 20.71
N GLN A 45 -43.74 13.02 21.10
CA GLN A 45 -44.25 12.67 22.42
C GLN A 45 -43.85 11.24 22.79
N THR A 46 -43.25 11.09 23.96
CA THR A 46 -42.86 9.81 24.55
C THR A 46 -44.11 9.04 24.96
N PRO A 47 -44.30 7.78 24.51
CA PRO A 47 -45.39 6.94 24.96
C PRO A 47 -45.29 6.65 26.47
N PRO A 48 -46.42 6.38 27.15
CA PRO A 48 -46.45 6.04 28.56
C PRO A 48 -45.54 4.83 28.84
N GLN A 49 -44.66 4.99 29.82
CA GLN A 49 -43.74 3.96 30.29
C GLN A 49 -44.56 2.79 30.83
N LYS A 50 -44.61 1.69 30.08
CA LYS A 50 -45.02 0.40 30.64
C LYS A 50 -43.97 0.01 31.67
N LEU A 51 -44.41 -0.25 32.91
CA LEU A 51 -43.59 -0.86 33.95
C LEU A 51 -43.04 -2.18 33.38
N VAL A 52 -41.75 -2.21 33.13
CA VAL A 52 -41.07 -3.40 32.62
C VAL A 52 -40.63 -4.22 33.81
N ASP A 53 -40.94 -5.51 33.77
CA ASP A 53 -40.64 -6.50 34.79
C ASP A 53 -39.13 -6.52 35.11
N VAL A 54 -38.77 -6.37 36.39
CA VAL A 54 -37.39 -6.15 36.86
C VAL A 54 -36.48 -7.36 36.56
N ASP A 55 -37.05 -8.57 36.47
CA ASP A 55 -36.32 -9.81 36.21
C ASP A 55 -35.75 -9.90 34.78
N GLN A 56 -36.32 -9.15 33.83
CA GLN A 56 -35.81 -9.14 32.45
C GLN A 56 -34.50 -8.34 32.31
N TYR A 57 -34.22 -7.42 33.24
CA TYR A 57 -33.03 -6.56 33.20
C TYR A 57 -31.75 -7.28 33.67
N VAL A 58 -31.88 -8.14 34.69
CA VAL A 58 -30.74 -8.89 35.27
C VAL A 58 -30.20 -9.94 34.29
N SER A 59 -31.09 -10.54 33.49
CA SER A 59 -30.73 -11.52 32.47
C SER A 59 -29.95 -10.89 31.29
N GLY A 60 -30.28 -9.65 30.91
CA GLY A 60 -29.58 -8.89 29.88
C GLY A 60 -28.17 -8.47 30.28
N ALA A 61 -27.98 -8.06 31.54
CA ALA A 61 -26.67 -7.64 32.05
C ALA A 61 -25.65 -8.79 32.12
N ARG A 62 -26.08 -10.00 32.49
CA ARG A 62 -25.21 -11.20 32.51
C ARG A 62 -24.79 -11.62 31.09
N ALA A 63 -25.72 -11.60 30.13
CA ALA A 63 -25.41 -11.89 28.73
C ALA A 63 -24.53 -10.83 28.06
N ALA A 64 -24.55 -9.57 28.52
CA ALA A 64 -23.65 -8.53 28.06
C ALA A 64 -22.22 -8.70 28.61
N ALA A 65 -22.09 -9.03 29.90
CA ALA A 65 -20.79 -9.26 30.54
C ALA A 65 -20.03 -10.47 29.95
N GLU A 66 -20.73 -11.51 29.50
CA GLU A 66 -20.08 -12.66 28.84
C GLU A 66 -19.57 -12.35 27.42
N LYS A 67 -20.17 -11.37 26.72
CA LYS A 67 -19.74 -10.99 25.36
C LYS A 67 -18.40 -10.24 25.34
N GLU A 68 -18.01 -9.62 26.45
CA GLU A 68 -16.70 -8.95 26.56
C GLU A 68 -15.55 -9.93 26.77
N LYS A 69 -15.81 -11.17 27.21
CA LYS A 69 -14.77 -12.16 27.51
C LYS A 69 -13.94 -12.59 26.30
N PHE A 70 -14.48 -12.46 25.08
CA PHE A 70 -13.82 -12.91 23.85
C PHE A 70 -13.63 -11.76 22.86
N ARG A 71 -13.10 -10.64 23.34
CA ARG A 71 -12.74 -9.49 22.51
C ARG A 71 -11.29 -9.57 22.08
N CYS A 72 -11.03 -9.31 20.80
CA CYS A 72 -9.68 -9.16 20.30
C CYS A 72 -9.13 -7.78 20.67
N GLU A 73 -7.99 -7.72 21.36
CA GLU A 73 -7.42 -6.46 21.81
C GLU A 73 -6.88 -5.58 20.67
N ASP A 74 -6.40 -6.18 19.58
CA ASP A 74 -5.84 -5.41 18.48
C ASP A 74 -6.92 -4.78 17.59
N CYS A 75 -7.93 -5.56 17.17
CA CYS A 75 -8.95 -5.10 16.23
C CYS A 75 -10.32 -4.82 16.87
N LYS A 76 -10.45 -5.02 18.19
CA LYS A 76 -11.65 -4.76 19.01
C LYS A 76 -12.91 -5.53 18.60
N ARG A 77 -12.80 -6.58 17.77
CA ARG A 77 -13.91 -7.47 17.39
C ARG A 77 -14.27 -8.43 18.52
N ASN A 78 -15.56 -8.71 18.70
CA ASN A 78 -16.07 -9.68 19.67
C ASN A 78 -16.35 -11.02 19.00
N PHE A 79 -16.10 -12.11 19.73
CA PHE A 79 -16.29 -13.49 19.27
C PHE A 79 -17.26 -14.24 20.20
N LYS A 80 -17.87 -15.30 19.66
CA LYS A 80 -18.81 -16.14 20.43
C LYS A 80 -18.11 -17.16 21.34
N SER A 81 -16.80 -17.37 21.16
CA SER A 81 -16.01 -18.33 21.93
C SER A 81 -14.52 -17.99 21.92
N PHE A 82 -13.78 -18.51 22.90
CA PHE A 82 -12.32 -18.38 22.98
C PHE A 82 -11.62 -18.96 21.73
N LYS A 83 -12.02 -20.16 21.29
CA LYS A 83 -11.45 -20.81 20.10
C LYS A 83 -11.61 -19.99 18.82
N ALA A 84 -12.74 -19.28 18.68
CA ALA A 84 -12.95 -18.38 17.54
C ALA A 84 -12.06 -17.13 17.61
N LEU A 85 -11.84 -16.58 18.81
CA LEU A 85 -10.89 -15.50 19.05
C LEU A 85 -9.45 -15.94 18.75
N GLU A 86 -9.05 -17.12 19.22
CA GLU A 86 -7.73 -17.70 18.96
C GLU A 86 -7.49 -17.89 17.46
N GLN A 87 -8.42 -18.56 16.76
CA GLN A 87 -8.35 -18.74 15.31
C GLN A 87 -8.31 -17.40 14.57
N HIS A 88 -9.08 -16.41 15.04
CA HIS A 88 -9.05 -15.06 14.49
C HIS A 88 -7.67 -14.42 14.66
N SER A 89 -7.11 -14.46 15.86
CA SER A 89 -5.80 -13.87 16.18
C SER A 89 -4.66 -14.52 15.40
N ALA A 90 -4.73 -15.85 15.20
CA ALA A 90 -3.77 -16.61 14.41
C ALA A 90 -3.91 -16.38 12.90
N SER A 91 -5.05 -15.83 12.43
CA SER A 91 -5.31 -15.67 11.00
C SER A 91 -4.38 -14.65 10.35
N GLN A 92 -3.89 -14.96 9.16
CA GLN A 92 -3.07 -14.04 8.37
C GLN A 92 -3.78 -12.71 8.11
N LYS A 93 -5.10 -12.75 7.84
CA LYS A 93 -5.91 -11.55 7.59
C LYS A 93 -5.91 -10.61 8.80
N HIS A 94 -6.04 -11.17 10.01
CA HIS A 94 -5.99 -10.37 11.24
C HIS A 94 -4.61 -9.74 11.41
N ARG A 95 -3.52 -10.53 11.32
CA ARG A 95 -2.14 -10.02 11.44
C ARG A 95 -1.85 -8.87 10.48
N VAL A 96 -2.23 -9.02 9.21
CA VAL A 96 -2.09 -7.95 8.20
C VAL A 96 -2.91 -6.72 8.57
N SER A 97 -4.16 -6.90 9.00
CA SER A 97 -5.05 -5.80 9.39
C SER A 97 -4.50 -5.01 10.58
N VAL A 98 -3.98 -5.70 11.60
CA VAL A 98 -3.39 -5.08 12.78
C VAL A 98 -2.12 -4.32 12.41
N LEU A 99 -1.26 -4.94 11.59
CA LEU A 99 -0.05 -4.29 11.12
C LEU A 99 -0.34 -3.04 10.29
N LEU A 100 -1.31 -3.08 9.37
CA LEU A 100 -1.75 -1.91 8.62
C LEU A 100 -2.32 -0.82 9.54
N GLN A 101 -3.04 -1.19 10.59
CA GLN A 101 -3.57 -0.23 11.56
C GLN A 101 -2.44 0.42 12.36
N LYS A 102 -1.45 -0.35 12.82
CA LYS A 102 -0.27 0.17 13.53
C LYS A 102 0.57 1.06 12.60
N PHE A 103 0.79 0.63 11.36
CA PHE A 103 1.47 1.39 10.33
C PHE A 103 0.80 2.76 10.07
N ARG A 104 -0.53 2.80 9.98
CA ARG A 104 -1.27 4.06 9.78
C ARG A 104 -1.18 5.01 10.97
N LYS A 105 -1.03 4.49 12.19
CA LYS A 105 -0.92 5.32 13.41
C LYS A 105 0.50 5.83 13.62
N ASN A 106 1.50 4.99 13.35
CA ASN A 106 2.90 5.24 13.66
C ASN A 106 3.78 5.03 12.42
N CYS A 107 3.46 5.67 11.29
CA CYS A 107 4.12 5.36 10.02
C CYS A 107 5.65 5.53 10.07
N SER A 108 6.13 6.59 10.72
CA SER A 108 7.56 6.90 10.89
C SER A 108 8.31 5.74 11.54
N GLU A 109 7.73 5.14 12.58
CA GLU A 109 8.32 4.00 13.28
C GLU A 109 8.53 2.84 12.31
N PHE A 110 7.60 2.54 11.41
CA PHE A 110 7.71 1.38 10.51
C PHE A 110 8.56 1.65 9.26
N ILE A 111 8.72 2.90 8.87
CA ILE A 111 9.43 3.30 7.64
C ILE A 111 10.95 3.25 7.83
N CYS A 112 11.42 3.67 9.01
CA CYS A 112 12.84 3.78 9.27
C CYS A 112 13.55 2.43 9.27
N ASP A 113 14.83 2.47 8.87
CA ASP A 113 15.77 1.39 9.08
C ASP A 113 15.92 1.09 10.58
N LYS A 114 16.10 -0.19 10.91
CA LYS A 114 16.06 -0.66 12.31
C LYS A 114 17.07 -1.75 12.54
N ASN A 115 17.66 -1.75 13.73
CA ASN A 115 18.56 -2.81 14.19
C ASN A 115 19.59 -3.12 13.11
N GLY A 116 20.29 -2.08 12.61
CA GLY A 116 21.30 -2.17 11.54
C GLY A 116 20.83 -2.77 10.20
N VAL A 117 19.54 -2.97 9.98
CA VAL A 117 19.00 -3.40 8.68
C VAL A 117 18.63 -2.17 7.87
N VAL A 118 19.30 -2.00 6.75
CA VAL A 118 19.06 -0.93 5.78
C VAL A 118 18.29 -1.48 4.59
N VAL A 119 17.19 -0.81 4.22
CA VAL A 119 16.39 -1.17 3.06
C VAL A 119 16.47 -0.05 2.03
N SER A 120 16.99 -0.36 0.85
CA SER A 120 17.28 0.62 -0.20
C SER A 120 16.80 0.19 -1.59
N SER A 121 16.37 1.13 -2.42
CA SER A 121 16.08 0.96 -3.86
C SER A 121 16.57 2.17 -4.68
N GLU A 122 16.75 1.98 -5.98
CA GLU A 122 17.11 3.06 -6.91
C GLU A 122 16.02 4.15 -7.04
N PHE A 123 14.79 3.84 -6.62
CA PHE A 123 13.63 4.73 -6.64
C PHE A 123 13.21 5.21 -5.24
N ASP A 124 14.08 5.08 -4.24
CA ASP A 124 13.75 5.48 -2.88
C ASP A 124 13.61 6.99 -2.74
N THR A 125 12.69 7.37 -1.87
CA THR A 125 12.50 8.72 -1.36
C THR A 125 12.69 8.74 0.16
N ASP A 126 12.91 9.94 0.70
CA ASP A 126 13.15 10.22 2.12
C ASP A 126 11.96 9.85 3.03
N ASP A 127 10.74 9.85 2.47
CA ASP A 127 9.50 9.46 3.15
C ASP A 127 9.27 7.93 3.25
N GLY A 128 10.25 7.10 2.86
CA GLY A 128 10.10 5.65 2.86
C GLY A 128 9.25 5.08 1.73
N CYS A 129 8.99 5.90 0.71
CA CYS A 129 8.33 5.48 -0.50
C CYS A 129 9.36 5.04 -1.55
N VAL A 130 8.97 4.08 -2.39
CA VAL A 130 9.72 3.64 -3.56
C VAL A 130 8.92 4.08 -4.77
N ARG A 131 9.31 5.19 -5.39
CA ARG A 131 8.52 5.89 -6.42
C ARG A 131 8.95 5.47 -7.82
N ILE A 132 8.19 4.54 -8.40
CA ILE A 132 8.52 3.84 -9.63
C ILE A 132 7.82 4.54 -10.80
N PRO A 133 8.53 5.26 -11.69
CA PRO A 133 7.94 5.77 -12.92
C PRO A 133 7.74 4.60 -13.89
N VAL A 134 6.51 4.42 -14.38
CA VAL A 134 6.10 3.33 -15.27
C VAL A 134 5.31 3.90 -16.44
N GLU A 135 5.46 3.30 -17.63
CA GLU A 135 4.64 3.64 -18.79
C GLU A 135 3.48 2.65 -18.96
N LYS A 136 2.39 3.09 -19.59
CA LYS A 136 1.19 2.27 -19.76
C LYS A 136 1.51 1.02 -20.58
N LYS A 137 1.14 -0.16 -20.06
CA LYS A 137 1.38 -1.49 -20.65
C LYS A 137 2.86 -1.86 -20.84
N VAL A 138 3.78 -1.15 -20.18
CA VAL A 138 5.20 -1.53 -20.13
C VAL A 138 5.48 -2.17 -18.78
N GLU A 139 6.04 -3.38 -18.77
CA GLU A 139 6.51 -4.03 -17.55
C GLU A 139 7.87 -3.45 -17.18
N LYS A 140 8.01 -3.05 -15.92
CA LYS A 140 9.26 -2.53 -15.35
C LYS A 140 9.63 -3.37 -14.14
N GLU A 141 10.87 -3.83 -14.09
CA GLU A 141 11.44 -4.53 -12.95
C GLU A 141 12.27 -3.55 -12.14
N ILE A 142 12.13 -3.61 -10.81
CA ILE A 142 12.95 -2.85 -9.87
C ILE A 142 13.56 -3.79 -8.84
N VAL A 143 14.68 -3.39 -8.26
CA VAL A 143 15.36 -4.14 -7.20
C VAL A 143 15.26 -3.39 -5.88
N ILE A 144 14.84 -4.11 -4.84
CA ILE A 144 14.88 -3.64 -3.45
C ILE A 144 15.94 -4.44 -2.74
N THR A 145 16.94 -3.75 -2.20
CA THR A 145 18.09 -4.35 -1.50
C THR A 145 17.90 -4.21 0.00
N ILE A 146 18.04 -5.32 0.71
CA ILE A 146 18.04 -5.40 2.17
C ILE A 146 19.46 -5.73 2.58
N LYS A 147 20.10 -4.84 3.32
CA LYS A 147 21.48 -5.00 3.78
C LYS A 147 21.50 -5.10 5.30
N ASN A 148 22.23 -6.09 5.81
CA ASN A 148 22.52 -6.20 7.23
C ASN A 148 23.84 -5.48 7.52
N GLU A 149 23.77 -4.30 8.11
CA GLU A 149 24.92 -3.51 8.54
C GLU A 149 25.32 -3.77 10.00
N ASN A 150 24.62 -4.66 10.71
CA ASN A 150 25.05 -5.05 12.06
C ASN A 150 26.36 -5.82 12.00
N THR A 151 27.22 -5.57 12.99
CA THR A 151 28.41 -6.38 13.27
C THR A 151 28.13 -7.50 14.28
N ASP A 152 27.06 -7.36 15.07
CA ASP A 152 26.81 -8.17 16.27
C ASP A 152 26.03 -9.47 16.01
N GLY A 153 25.47 -9.64 14.80
CA GLY A 153 24.72 -10.85 14.48
C GLY A 153 24.03 -10.87 13.12
N GLY A 154 23.62 -12.07 12.72
CA GLY A 154 22.78 -12.28 11.53
C GLY A 154 21.33 -11.87 11.78
N VAL A 155 20.63 -11.44 10.73
CA VAL A 155 19.22 -11.10 10.75
C VAL A 155 18.42 -12.13 9.97
N ASP A 156 17.37 -12.66 10.57
CA ASP A 156 16.45 -13.56 9.87
C ASP A 156 15.34 -12.76 9.18
N ILE A 157 15.28 -12.85 7.85
CA ILE A 157 14.15 -12.34 7.07
C ILE A 157 13.09 -13.44 7.04
N LEU A 158 12.09 -13.30 7.91
CA LEU A 158 11.02 -14.29 8.08
C LEU A 158 9.99 -14.22 6.95
N MET A 159 9.72 -13.03 6.43
CA MET A 159 8.71 -12.82 5.39
C MET A 159 8.91 -11.46 4.70
N CYS A 160 8.75 -11.45 3.38
CA CYS A 160 8.64 -10.23 2.58
C CYS A 160 7.34 -10.31 1.77
N ARG A 161 6.42 -9.35 1.94
CA ARG A 161 5.16 -9.33 1.19
C ARG A 161 4.49 -7.97 1.13
N CYS A 162 3.72 -7.74 0.07
CA CYS A 162 2.74 -6.67 0.03
C CYS A 162 1.59 -6.92 1.03
N LEU A 163 1.20 -5.88 1.78
CA LEU A 163 0.15 -5.97 2.81
C LEU A 163 -1.27 -6.06 2.21
N HIS A 164 -1.45 -5.78 0.93
CA HIS A 164 -2.65 -6.15 0.19
C HIS A 164 -2.30 -6.52 -1.24
N LYS A 165 -3.18 -7.31 -1.87
CA LYS A 165 -2.99 -7.75 -3.25
C LYS A 165 -3.29 -6.60 -4.20
N MET A 166 -2.32 -6.21 -5.01
CA MET A 166 -2.50 -5.30 -6.14
C MET A 166 -2.04 -5.97 -7.42
N ARG A 167 -2.85 -5.92 -8.48
CA ARG A 167 -2.53 -6.57 -9.75
C ARG A 167 -1.37 -5.90 -10.50
N VAL A 168 -1.08 -4.64 -10.15
CA VAL A 168 -0.02 -3.83 -10.76
C VAL A 168 1.37 -4.27 -10.30
N PHE A 169 1.49 -4.81 -9.10
CA PHE A 169 2.76 -5.24 -8.51
C PHE A 169 2.81 -6.77 -8.46
N LYS A 170 3.86 -7.34 -9.02
CA LYS A 170 4.23 -8.74 -8.90
C LYS A 170 5.57 -8.81 -8.21
N MET A 171 5.69 -9.69 -7.25
CA MET A 171 6.93 -9.93 -6.53
C MET A 171 7.20 -11.41 -6.59
N ASP A 172 8.46 -11.78 -6.77
CA ASP A 172 8.83 -13.18 -6.78
C ASP A 172 8.65 -13.78 -5.38
N GLY A 173 8.41 -15.09 -5.34
CA GLY A 173 8.19 -15.79 -4.08
C GLY A 173 9.39 -15.60 -3.16
N PHE A 174 9.13 -15.23 -1.91
CA PHE A 174 10.17 -15.05 -0.90
C PHE A 174 10.23 -16.27 0.03
N ALA A 175 11.40 -16.89 0.14
CA ALA A 175 11.68 -17.93 1.12
C ALA A 175 12.40 -17.30 2.33
N ARG A 176 12.16 -17.86 3.53
CA ARG A 176 12.89 -17.43 4.74
C ARG A 176 14.39 -17.49 4.48
N LEU A 177 15.09 -16.42 4.83
CA LEU A 177 16.53 -16.27 4.59
C LEU A 177 17.19 -15.71 5.84
N GLN A 178 18.36 -16.25 6.19
CA GLN A 178 19.25 -15.64 7.18
C GLN A 178 20.25 -14.74 6.45
N LEU A 179 20.38 -13.49 6.91
CA LEU A 179 21.25 -12.47 6.34
C LEU A 179 22.45 -12.23 7.28
N PRO A 180 23.66 -12.76 6.98
CA PRO A 180 24.84 -12.56 7.80
C PRO A 180 25.24 -11.08 7.96
N PRO A 181 26.05 -10.73 8.98
CA PRO A 181 26.69 -9.42 9.10
C PRO A 181 27.35 -8.97 7.80
N GLY A 182 27.09 -7.75 7.35
CA GLY A 182 27.62 -7.16 6.12
C GLY A 182 27.01 -7.68 4.81
N ALA A 183 26.17 -8.72 4.86
CA ALA A 183 25.55 -9.29 3.66
C ALA A 183 24.36 -8.45 3.18
N ALA A 184 24.07 -8.57 1.88
CA ALA A 184 22.90 -7.97 1.26
C ALA A 184 22.08 -9.03 0.51
N HIS A 185 20.77 -8.81 0.47
CA HIS A 185 19.83 -9.63 -0.28
C HIS A 185 18.93 -8.72 -1.13
N SER A 186 18.68 -9.12 -2.36
CA SER A 186 17.89 -8.34 -3.32
C SER A 186 16.59 -9.05 -3.65
N ILE A 187 15.49 -8.29 -3.65
CA ILE A 187 14.16 -8.73 -4.06
C ILE A 187 13.79 -8.02 -5.35
N SER A 188 13.33 -8.77 -6.34
CA SER A 188 12.77 -8.22 -7.57
C SER A 188 11.28 -7.93 -7.41
N VAL A 189 10.88 -6.71 -7.82
CA VAL A 189 9.48 -6.31 -7.95
C VAL A 189 9.22 -5.90 -9.40
N ARG A 190 8.32 -6.64 -10.05
CA ARG A 190 7.82 -6.33 -11.39
C ARG A 190 6.54 -5.52 -11.31
N VAL A 191 6.47 -4.46 -12.11
CA VAL A 191 5.37 -3.50 -12.10
C VAL A 191 4.83 -3.32 -13.51
N MET A 192 3.51 -3.44 -13.68
CA MET A 192 2.85 -3.22 -14.97
C MET A 192 1.51 -2.53 -14.77
N CYS A 193 1.37 -1.35 -15.37
CA CYS A 193 0.18 -0.51 -15.24
C CYS A 193 -0.69 -0.59 -16.51
N ASN A 194 -1.96 -0.95 -16.36
CA ASN A 194 -2.91 -0.99 -17.50
C ASN A 194 -3.61 0.35 -17.75
N GLY A 195 -3.60 1.25 -16.75
CA GLY A 195 -4.21 2.58 -16.80
C GLY A 195 -3.23 3.65 -16.32
N LEU A 196 -3.57 4.91 -16.57
CA LEU A 196 -2.84 6.06 -16.03
C LEU A 196 -3.21 6.27 -14.56
N GLY A 197 -2.32 6.90 -13.80
CA GLY A 197 -2.56 7.26 -12.40
C GLY A 197 -1.50 6.73 -11.45
N THR A 198 -1.81 6.76 -10.16
CA THR A 198 -0.90 6.35 -9.10
C THR A 198 -1.42 5.10 -8.39
N TYR A 199 -0.56 4.11 -8.22
CA TYR A 199 -0.87 2.85 -7.54
C TYR A 199 0.06 2.69 -6.35
N VAL A 200 -0.50 2.47 -5.15
CA VAL A 200 0.29 2.39 -3.91
C VAL A 200 0.01 1.09 -3.17
N VAL A 201 1.06 0.37 -2.79
CA VAL A 201 0.96 -0.83 -1.93
C VAL A 201 2.08 -0.82 -0.88
N PRO A 202 1.76 -1.01 0.42
CA PRO A 202 2.79 -1.18 1.44
C PRO A 202 3.47 -2.56 1.32
N LEU A 203 4.78 -2.56 1.16
CA LEU A 203 5.65 -3.72 1.25
C LEU A 203 6.13 -3.86 2.69
N CYS A 204 5.88 -5.01 3.32
CA CYS A 204 6.33 -5.29 4.67
C CYS A 204 7.41 -6.37 4.68
N LEU A 205 8.49 -6.05 5.38
CA LEU A 205 9.55 -6.95 5.80
C LEU A 205 9.32 -7.32 7.26
N HIS A 206 9.18 -8.62 7.52
CA HIS A 206 9.15 -9.17 8.87
C HIS A 206 10.50 -9.81 9.15
N LEU A 207 11.19 -9.23 10.12
CA LEU A 207 12.59 -9.51 10.43
C LEU A 207 12.68 -9.98 11.88
N GLN A 208 13.71 -10.76 12.18
CA GLN A 208 14.04 -11.18 13.54
C GLN A 208 15.54 -10.97 13.79
N PHE A 209 15.87 -10.35 14.92
CA PHE A 209 17.24 -10.09 15.36
C PHE A 209 17.32 -10.36 16.87
N HIS A 210 18.31 -11.15 17.30
CA HIS A 210 18.44 -11.64 18.69
C HIS A 210 17.14 -12.20 19.30
N GLY A 211 16.33 -12.88 18.49
CA GLY A 211 15.06 -13.47 18.93
C GLY A 211 13.87 -12.51 18.95
N GLU A 212 14.10 -11.20 18.83
CA GLU A 212 13.05 -10.20 18.78
C GLU A 212 12.57 -9.93 17.35
N ASN A 213 11.25 -9.89 17.18
CA ASN A 213 10.63 -9.62 15.88
C ASN A 213 10.44 -8.11 15.69
N PHE A 214 10.76 -7.62 14.50
CA PHE A 214 10.49 -6.24 14.11
C PHE A 214 10.06 -6.15 12.64
N HIS A 215 9.58 -4.97 12.27
CA HIS A 215 9.04 -4.71 10.96
C HIS A 215 9.65 -3.44 10.37
N ILE A 216 10.01 -3.53 9.09
CA ILE A 216 10.29 -2.40 8.20
C ILE A 216 9.25 -2.42 7.09
N VAL A 217 8.64 -1.28 6.78
CA VAL A 217 7.58 -1.13 5.78
C VAL A 217 7.96 -0.01 4.82
N ARG A 218 8.01 -0.33 3.53
CA ARG A 218 8.22 0.65 2.45
C ARG A 218 6.96 0.76 1.61
N SER A 219 6.60 1.96 1.16
CA SER A 219 5.43 2.15 0.29
C SER A 219 5.86 2.04 -1.17
N LEU A 220 5.43 1.01 -1.89
CA LEU A 220 5.69 0.92 -3.33
C LEU A 220 4.67 1.78 -4.07
N LYS A 221 5.14 2.76 -4.84
CA LYS A 221 4.30 3.73 -5.54
C LYS A 221 4.62 3.75 -7.02
N ALA A 222 3.79 3.10 -7.83
CA ALA A 222 3.90 3.13 -9.28
C ALA A 222 3.16 4.36 -9.82
N VAL A 223 3.89 5.24 -10.51
CA VAL A 223 3.34 6.42 -11.17
C VAL A 223 3.27 6.13 -12.66
N CYS A 224 2.07 5.86 -13.16
CA CYS A 224 1.83 5.59 -14.57
C CYS A 224 1.42 6.87 -15.31
N SER A 225 2.32 7.35 -16.17
CA SER A 225 2.08 8.51 -17.03
C SER A 225 2.29 8.14 -18.50
N ASN A 226 1.73 8.93 -19.42
CA ASN A 226 2.11 8.93 -20.83
C ASN A 226 2.85 10.24 -21.17
N ALA A 227 3.39 10.35 -22.38
CA ALA A 227 4.07 11.57 -22.84
C ALA A 227 3.18 12.81 -22.67
N LEU A 228 1.92 12.74 -23.10
CA LEU A 228 0.97 13.86 -23.00
C LEU A 228 0.78 14.37 -21.55
N VAL A 229 0.62 13.47 -20.57
CA VAL A 229 0.48 13.87 -19.17
C VAL A 229 1.78 14.46 -18.64
N ARG A 230 2.95 13.95 -19.05
CA ARG A 230 4.24 14.54 -18.67
C ARG A 230 4.38 15.96 -19.25
N ASP A 231 3.99 16.15 -20.51
CA ASP A 231 4.06 17.45 -21.18
C ASP A 231 3.11 18.47 -20.53
N LEU A 232 1.93 18.03 -20.08
CA LEU A 232 0.99 18.88 -19.34
C LEU A 232 1.49 19.25 -17.92
N VAL A 233 2.20 18.33 -17.25
CA VAL A 233 2.73 18.55 -15.88
C VAL A 233 3.95 19.47 -15.88
N ILE A 234 4.65 19.62 -17.00
CA ILE A 234 5.80 20.54 -17.12
C ILE A 234 5.35 22.02 -17.19
N SER A 235 4.06 22.29 -17.44
CA SER A 235 3.61 23.65 -17.71
C SER A 235 3.36 24.50 -16.47
N GLU A 236 2.89 23.95 -15.35
CA GLU A 236 2.50 24.77 -14.19
C GLU A 236 2.65 23.97 -12.88
N TYR A 237 3.23 24.62 -11.86
CA TYR A 237 3.39 24.18 -10.46
C TYR A 237 4.60 23.30 -10.10
N SER A 238 5.26 23.70 -9.00
CA SER A 238 6.25 22.87 -8.34
C SER A 238 5.58 21.57 -7.91
N ALA A 239 6.24 20.42 -8.11
CA ALA A 239 5.66 19.10 -7.83
C ALA A 239 5.16 18.93 -6.37
N SER A 240 5.55 19.84 -5.47
CA SER A 240 5.11 19.97 -4.08
C SER A 240 3.62 20.33 -3.96
N ASP A 241 3.09 21.19 -4.83
CA ASP A 241 1.77 21.81 -4.66
C ASP A 241 0.62 20.90 -5.12
N LEU A 242 0.88 20.01 -6.08
CA LEU A 242 -0.13 19.08 -6.59
C LEU A 242 -0.39 17.88 -5.65
N TYR A 243 0.51 17.61 -4.70
CA TYR A 243 0.33 16.52 -3.73
C TYR A 243 -0.64 16.85 -2.60
N GLU A 244 -0.73 18.11 -2.16
CA GLU A 244 -1.71 18.52 -1.14
C GLU A 244 -3.15 18.49 -1.65
N ILE A 245 -3.36 18.76 -2.95
CA ILE A 245 -4.70 18.77 -3.54
C ILE A 245 -5.27 17.35 -3.67
N LEU A 246 -4.43 16.36 -3.96
CA LEU A 246 -4.85 14.96 -4.07
C LEU A 246 -4.93 14.23 -2.72
N ALA A 247 -4.31 14.75 -1.66
CA ALA A 247 -4.39 14.18 -0.32
C ALA A 247 -5.68 14.56 0.44
N ASN A 248 -6.43 15.54 -0.07
CA ASN A 248 -7.67 16.07 0.52
C ASN A 248 -8.95 15.63 -0.21
N LEU A 249 -8.85 14.66 -1.14
CA LEU A 249 -9.97 13.96 -1.78
C LEU A 249 -10.04 12.51 -1.29
#